data_AF-A0A0Q5LAF8-F1
#
_entry.id   AF-A0A0Q5LAF8-F1
#
_cell.length_a   1.000
_cell.length_b   1.000
_cell.length_c   1.000
_cell.angle_alpha   90.00
_cell.angle_beta   90.00
_cell.angle_gamma   90.00
#
_symmetry.space_group_name_H-M   'P 1'
#
loop_
_entity.id
_entity.type
_entity.pdbx_description
1 polymer ?
#
loop_
_entity_poly.entity_id
_entity_poly.type
_entity_poly.pdbx_seq_one_letter_code
_entity_poly.pdbx_strand_id
1 'polypeptide(L)'
;MTPDERKNTFLLYPEWFGGDRVPESLTIPQELRDRLRAWNRTWETVPDPVTEVRWPDPAIGHRWIADGEQLVVDLRAELAPGVAVVGDFARYAPPSE
;
A
#
# COMPACT_ATOMS: atom_id res chain seq x y z
N MET A 1 3.46 -4.38 -21.13
CA MET A 1 2.82 -5.30 -20.17
C MET A 1 2.12 -6.41 -20.95
N THR A 2 2.70 -7.60 -20.95
CA THR A 2 2.15 -8.82 -21.56
C THR A 2 1.00 -9.39 -20.70
N PRO A 3 0.16 -10.30 -21.23
CA PRO A 3 -0.89 -10.95 -20.46
C PRO A 3 -0.37 -11.72 -19.23
N ASP A 4 0.82 -12.29 -19.29
CA ASP A 4 1.45 -13.00 -18.17
C ASP A 4 1.97 -12.04 -17.09
N GLU A 5 2.52 -10.88 -17.47
CA GLU A 5 2.92 -9.84 -16.51
C GLU A 5 1.70 -9.32 -15.71
N ARG A 6 0.51 -9.24 -16.32
CA ARG A 6 -0.73 -8.86 -15.61
C ARG A 6 -1.18 -9.88 -14.58
N LYS A 7 -0.95 -11.18 -14.81
CA LYS A 7 -1.32 -12.26 -13.87
C LYS A 7 -0.43 -12.29 -12.63
N ASN A 8 0.79 -11.78 -12.73
CA ASN A 8 1.75 -11.72 -11.63
C ASN A 8 1.95 -10.32 -11.06
N THR A 9 1.00 -9.41 -11.26
CA THR A 9 1.07 -8.07 -10.66
C THR A 9 0.32 -8.05 -9.33
N PHE A 10 1.04 -7.80 -8.23
CA PHE A 10 0.49 -7.47 -6.92
C PHE A 10 0.35 -5.94 -6.80
N LEU A 11 -0.89 -5.45 -6.80
CA LEU A 11 -1.17 -4.04 -6.51
C LEU A 11 -1.27 -3.87 -5.00
N LEU A 12 -0.38 -3.07 -4.42
CA LEU A 12 -0.51 -2.58 -3.05
C LEU A 12 -1.44 -1.36 -3.06
N TYR A 13 -2.54 -1.44 -2.34
CA TYR A 13 -3.50 -0.36 -2.17
C TYR A 13 -4.12 -0.46 -0.77
N PRO A 14 -4.52 0.67 -0.16
CA PRO A 14 -5.22 0.62 1.12
C PRO A 14 -6.61 0.00 0.97
N GLU A 15 -7.05 -0.72 1.99
CA GLU A 15 -8.35 -1.38 2.04
C GLU A 15 -8.93 -1.32 3.46
N TRP A 16 -10.25 -1.41 3.56
CA TRP A 16 -10.95 -1.59 4.81
C TRP A 16 -10.61 -2.93 5.51
N PHE A 17 -10.79 -2.94 6.84
CA PHE A 17 -10.45 -3.98 7.82
C PHE A 17 -8.96 -4.21 8.13
N GLY A 18 -8.06 -3.29 7.77
CA GLY A 18 -6.71 -3.18 8.36
C GLY A 18 -5.77 -4.34 8.05
N GLY A 19 -6.05 -5.10 6.98
CA GLY A 19 -5.25 -6.25 6.55
C GLY A 19 -3.91 -5.85 5.91
N ASP A 20 -3.01 -6.83 5.77
CA ASP A 20 -1.73 -6.66 5.04
C ASP A 20 -1.88 -6.87 3.52
N ARG A 21 -3.04 -7.38 3.05
CA ARG A 21 -3.39 -7.68 1.65
C ARG A 21 -2.47 -8.67 0.93
N VAL A 22 -1.45 -9.19 1.58
CA VAL A 22 -0.49 -10.11 0.94
C VAL A 22 -1.09 -11.51 0.97
N PRO A 23 -1.36 -12.13 -0.20
CA PRO A 23 -1.91 -13.48 -0.27
C PRO A 23 -1.13 -14.44 0.63
N GLU A 24 -1.82 -15.38 1.27
CA GLU A 24 -1.17 -16.38 2.13
C GLU A 24 -0.17 -17.25 1.36
N SER A 25 -0.35 -17.38 0.04
CA SER A 25 0.59 -18.07 -0.85
C SER A 25 1.92 -17.34 -1.02
N LEU A 26 2.03 -16.07 -0.63
CA LEU A 26 3.26 -15.28 -0.66
C LEU A 26 3.89 -15.25 0.72
N THR A 27 5.07 -15.87 0.82
CA THR A 27 5.89 -15.83 2.02
C THR A 27 6.68 -14.53 2.04
N ILE A 28 6.39 -13.68 3.03
CA ILE A 28 7.14 -12.46 3.34
C ILE A 28 7.44 -12.42 4.84
N PRO A 29 8.47 -11.66 5.28
CA PRO A 29 8.76 -11.52 6.70
C PRO A 29 7.57 -10.98 7.51
N GLN A 30 7.41 -11.46 8.74
CA GLN A 30 6.32 -11.01 9.63
C GLN A 30 6.37 -9.50 9.89
N GLU A 31 7.58 -8.95 10.06
CA GLU A 31 7.78 -7.51 10.22
C GLU A 31 7.19 -6.70 9.06
N LEU A 32 7.31 -7.19 7.83
CA LEU A 32 6.74 -6.52 6.65
C LEU A 32 5.21 -6.61 6.65
N ARG A 33 4.63 -7.74 7.09
CA ARG A 33 3.18 -7.87 7.31
C ARG A 33 2.68 -6.86 8.36
N ASP A 34 3.42 -6.69 9.45
CA ASP A 34 3.03 -5.76 10.52
C ASP A 34 3.09 -4.30 10.05
N ARG A 35 4.12 -3.94 9.29
CA ARG A 35 4.24 -2.61 8.67
C ARG A 35 3.11 -2.34 7.67
N LEU A 36 2.74 -3.32 6.84
CA LEU A 36 1.59 -3.21 5.91
C LEU A 36 0.27 -2.97 6.67
N ARG A 37 0.03 -3.70 7.77
CA ARG A 37 -1.16 -3.50 8.62
C ARG A 37 -1.18 -2.12 9.26
N ALA A 38 -0.05 -1.65 9.77
CA ALA A 38 0.06 -0.33 10.38
C ALA A 38 -0.17 0.80 9.37
N TRP A 39 0.42 0.68 8.18
CA TRP A 39 0.21 1.59 7.06
C TRP A 39 -1.26 1.62 6.63
N ASN A 40 -1.89 0.46 6.47
CA ASN A 40 -3.28 0.38 6.08
C ASN A 40 -4.21 0.94 7.17
N ARG A 41 -3.97 0.61 8.44
CA ARG A 41 -4.72 1.17 9.58
C ARG A 41 -4.69 2.69 9.62
N THR A 42 -3.57 3.31 9.27
CA THR A 42 -3.48 4.79 9.19
C THR A 42 -4.47 5.34 8.17
N TRP A 43 -4.60 4.71 7.01
CA TRP A 43 -5.59 5.10 6.01
C TRP A 43 -7.03 4.93 6.50
N GLU A 44 -7.31 3.89 7.29
CA GLU A 44 -8.65 3.67 7.82
C GLU A 44 -9.05 4.65 8.92
N THR A 45 -8.10 5.02 9.78
CA THR A 45 -8.45 5.73 11.02
C THR A 45 -8.19 7.22 10.97
N VAL A 46 -7.25 7.66 10.12
CA VAL A 46 -6.84 9.08 10.09
C VAL A 46 -7.68 9.88 9.11
N PRO A 47 -7.71 9.57 7.80
CA PRO A 47 -8.65 10.22 6.90
C PRO A 47 -10.06 9.63 6.97
N ASP A 48 -10.24 8.41 7.51
CA ASP A 48 -11.51 7.65 7.59
C ASP A 48 -12.40 7.85 6.35
N PRO A 49 -11.92 7.41 5.16
CA PRO A 49 -12.47 7.86 3.90
C PRO A 49 -13.72 7.05 3.51
N VAL A 50 -14.80 7.21 4.27
CA VAL A 50 -16.11 6.57 4.01
C VAL A 50 -16.70 7.09 2.68
N THR A 51 -16.56 8.39 2.43
CA THR A 51 -17.08 9.05 1.21
C THR A 51 -16.04 9.89 0.47
N GLU A 52 -15.07 10.48 1.19
CA GLU A 52 -14.03 11.34 0.63
C GLU A 52 -12.74 11.15 1.41
N VAL A 53 -11.59 11.22 0.73
CA VAL A 53 -10.28 11.20 1.39
C VAL A 53 -9.94 12.60 1.86
N ARG A 54 -9.97 12.82 3.19
CA ARG A 54 -9.57 14.08 3.79
C ARG A 54 -8.51 13.85 4.86
N TRP A 55 -7.28 14.22 4.55
CA TRP A 55 -6.20 14.23 5.53
C TRP A 55 -6.38 15.40 6.50
N PRO A 56 -6.37 15.17 7.83
CA PRO A 56 -6.47 16.25 8.81
C PRO A 56 -5.23 17.16 8.80
N ASP A 57 -4.09 16.62 8.36
CA ASP A 57 -2.84 17.33 8.12
C ASP A 57 -2.24 16.80 6.80
N PRO A 58 -1.99 17.66 5.79
CA PRO A 58 -1.36 17.25 4.53
C PRO A 58 -0.02 16.51 4.72
N ALA A 59 0.78 16.88 5.73
CA ALA A 59 2.06 16.22 6.01
C ALA A 59 1.87 14.74 6.35
N ILE A 60 0.77 14.38 7.03
CA ILE A 60 0.44 12.97 7.33
C ILE A 60 0.16 12.21 6.04
N GLY A 61 -0.62 12.79 5.12
CA GLY A 61 -0.92 12.15 3.83
C GLY A 61 0.32 11.96 2.98
N HIS A 62 1.21 12.95 2.92
CA HIS A 62 2.48 12.82 2.20
C HIS A 62 3.39 11.75 2.81
N ARG A 63 3.48 11.69 4.14
CA ARG A 63 4.24 10.64 4.82
C ARG A 63 3.66 9.26 4.55
N TRP A 64 2.34 9.12 4.63
CA TRP A 64 1.66 7.86 4.35
C TRP A 64 1.90 7.36 2.91
N ILE A 65 1.95 8.27 1.94
CA ILE A 65 2.34 7.95 0.55
C ILE A 65 3.79 7.46 0.50
N ALA A 66 4.73 8.18 1.12
CA ALA A 66 6.15 7.81 1.13
C ALA A 66 6.36 6.43 1.78
N ASP A 67 5.67 6.16 2.89
CA ASP A 67 5.70 4.87 3.57
C ASP A 67 5.15 3.76 2.66
N GLY A 68 4.08 4.03 1.91
CA GLY A 68 3.51 3.11 0.91
C GLY A 68 4.49 2.77 -0.23
N GLU A 69 5.17 3.78 -0.78
CA GLU A 69 6.19 3.59 -1.82
C GLU A 69 7.36 2.76 -1.30
N GLN A 70 7.80 2.98 -0.06
CA GLN A 70 8.84 2.16 0.56
C GLN A 70 8.38 0.70 0.74
N LEU A 71 7.13 0.48 1.14
CA LEU A 71 6.57 -0.88 1.24
C LEU A 71 6.52 -1.61 -0.11
N VAL A 72 6.29 -0.90 -1.22
CA VAL A 72 6.40 -1.46 -2.57
C VAL A 72 7.83 -1.93 -2.84
N VAL A 73 8.85 -1.12 -2.49
CA VAL A 73 10.26 -1.50 -2.65
C VAL A 73 10.59 -2.73 -1.82
N ASP A 74 10.18 -2.75 -0.55
CA ASP A 74 10.47 -3.85 0.37
C ASP A 74 9.78 -5.14 -0.10
N LEU A 75 8.52 -5.08 -0.54
CA LEU A 75 7.83 -6.23 -1.12
C LEU A 75 8.51 -6.76 -2.38
N ARG A 76 9.02 -5.89 -3.26
CA ARG A 76 9.78 -6.32 -4.45
C ARG A 76 11.07 -7.04 -4.10
N ALA A 77 11.70 -6.67 -2.99
CA ALA A 77 12.94 -7.31 -2.53
C ALA A 77 12.68 -8.72 -1.96
N GLU A 78 11.53 -8.92 -1.33
CA GLU A 78 11.17 -10.21 -0.70
C GLU A 78 10.52 -11.20 -1.68
N LEU A 79 9.79 -10.71 -2.68
CA LEU A 79 9.03 -11.57 -3.58
C LEU A 79 9.89 -12.14 -4.71
N ALA A 80 9.50 -13.34 -5.18
CA ALA A 80 10.23 -14.06 -6.21
C ALA A 80 10.35 -13.26 -7.52
N PRO A 81 11.47 -13.42 -8.26
CA PRO A 81 11.63 -12.83 -9.60
C PRO A 81 10.45 -13.24 -10.49
N GLY A 82 9.68 -12.24 -10.95
CA GLY A 82 8.49 -12.46 -11.77
C GLY A 82 7.17 -12.04 -11.13
N VAL A 83 7.18 -11.61 -9.86
CA VAL A 83 6.05 -10.88 -9.23
C VAL A 83 6.32 -9.38 -9.33
N ALA A 84 5.50 -8.67 -10.09
CA ALA A 84 5.56 -7.21 -10.15
C ALA A 84 4.74 -6.63 -8.99
N VAL A 85 5.34 -5.82 -8.14
CA VAL A 85 4.59 -5.07 -7.11
C VAL A 85 4.44 -3.63 -7.57
N VAL A 86 3.25 -3.06 -7.48
CA VAL A 86 3.00 -1.66 -7.85
C VAL A 86 2.16 -0.97 -6.78
N GLY A 87 2.38 0.33 -6.59
CA GLY A 87 1.54 1.21 -5.79
C GLY A 87 0.87 2.25 -6.68
N ASP A 88 -0.30 2.74 -6.26
CA ASP A 88 -0.99 3.87 -6.88
C ASP A 88 -1.50 4.81 -5.78
N PHE A 89 -0.56 5.41 -5.04
CA PHE A 89 -0.89 6.19 -3.85
C PHE A 89 -1.15 7.67 -4.13
N ALA A 90 -0.70 8.18 -5.28
CA ALA A 90 -0.88 9.57 -5.68
C ALA A 90 -2.36 9.98 -5.73
N ARG A 91 -3.26 9.03 -6.03
CA ARG A 91 -4.71 9.25 -6.02
C ARG A 91 -5.29 9.58 -4.64
N TYR A 92 -4.54 9.31 -3.57
CA TYR A 92 -4.90 9.62 -2.19
C TYR A 92 -4.14 10.83 -1.64
N ALA A 93 -3.38 11.55 -2.48
CA ALA A 93 -2.61 12.69 -2.04
C ALA A 93 -3.53 13.78 -1.46
N PRO A 94 -3.10 14.49 -0.40
CA PRO A 94 -3.72 15.73 -0.02
C PRO A 94 -3.78 16.71 -1.21
N PRO A 95 -4.73 17.66 -1.22
CA PRO A 95 -4.74 18.74 -2.20
C PRO A 95 -3.39 19.46 -2.24
N SER A 96 -2.89 19.74 -3.43
CA SER A 96 -1.75 20.65 -3.58
C SER A 96 -2.26 22.06 -3.26
N GLU A 97 -1.69 22.69 -2.23
CA GLU A 97 -1.95 24.10 -1.91
C GLU A 97 -1.50 25.05 -3.02
#